data_AF-A0A955NLD7-F1
#
_entry.id   AF-A0A955NLD7-F1
#
_cell.length_a   1.000
_cell.length_b   1.000
_cell.length_c   1.000
_cell.angle_alpha   90.00
_cell.angle_beta   90.00
_cell.angle_gamma   90.00
#
_symmetry.space_group_name_H-M   'P 1'
#
loop_
_entity.id
_entity.type
_entity.pdbx_description
1 polymer ?
#
loop_
_entity_poly.entity_id
_entity_poly.type
_entity_poly.pdbx_seq_one_letter_code
_entity_poly.pdbx_strand_id
1 'polypeptide(L)'
;MNYRFVFNQLGKLLVVLGAALFFVAIAERTFDEASGRSAIRALLTTAFSGAAIGGLLWWRTQSTLANLGRREALLLVALSWIVGAAFAGSPYYFWAHMASGVEPNHRFLSAINCYFEAMSGLTTTGATILSDIESIPRSLLLWRAFTHWLGGLGIVLLFVAVLPSLGVGGKKLYQIEAPGPSPEGVHPHIRETARTLWFIYMGLTVIQVVLLCLAGMDLFESICHTFATLATGGFSTRNASVGHFNSWIVDVIIIFFMFLAGGNFGLYHQLIRGRWKQVLKDP
;
A
#
# COMPACT_ATOMS: atom_id res chain seq x y z
N MET A 1 -0.81 -28.13 -8.73
CA MET A 1 -0.90 -26.72 -8.33
C MET A 1 -1.68 -26.67 -7.03
N ASN A 2 -1.11 -26.11 -5.97
CA ASN A 2 -1.72 -26.09 -4.64
C ASN A 2 -2.68 -24.90 -4.48
N TYR A 3 -3.91 -25.04 -5.00
CA TYR A 3 -4.94 -23.99 -4.90
C TYR A 3 -5.32 -23.67 -3.45
N ARG A 4 -5.28 -24.67 -2.56
CA ARG A 4 -5.58 -24.49 -1.14
C ARG A 4 -4.62 -23.49 -0.50
N PHE A 5 -3.33 -23.57 -0.82
CA PHE A 5 -2.36 -22.56 -0.38
C PHE A 5 -2.70 -21.16 -0.91
N VAL A 6 -3.04 -21.03 -2.19
CA VAL A 6 -3.38 -19.73 -2.80
C VAL A 6 -4.59 -19.10 -2.11
N PHE A 7 -5.68 -19.84 -1.93
CA PHE A 7 -6.86 -19.33 -1.22
C PHE A 7 -6.58 -19.00 0.25
N ASN A 8 -5.66 -19.72 0.91
CA ASN A 8 -5.24 -19.41 2.27
C ASN A 8 -4.58 -18.04 2.37
N GLN A 9 -3.68 -17.73 1.44
CA GLN A 9 -2.99 -16.44 1.42
C GLN A 9 -3.91 -15.31 1.00
N LEU A 10 -4.83 -15.55 0.05
CA LEU A 10 -5.87 -14.57 -0.29
C LEU A 10 -6.80 -14.28 0.90
N GLY A 11 -7.14 -15.29 1.69
CA GLY A 11 -7.91 -15.10 2.93
C GLY A 11 -7.18 -14.20 3.94
N LYS A 12 -5.88 -14.41 4.13
CA LYS A 12 -5.03 -13.54 4.97
C LYS A 12 -4.95 -12.11 4.43
N LEU A 13 -4.81 -11.95 3.11
CA LEU A 13 -4.82 -10.64 2.46
C LEU A 13 -6.10 -9.86 2.78
N LEU A 14 -7.27 -10.50 2.65
CA LEU A 14 -8.56 -9.88 2.97
C LEU A 14 -8.67 -9.50 4.44
N VAL A 15 -8.15 -10.31 5.37
CA VAL A 15 -8.11 -9.98 6.80
C VAL A 15 -7.22 -8.76 7.05
N VAL A 16 -6.05 -8.69 6.41
CA VAL A 16 -5.13 -7.55 6.55
C VAL A 16 -5.73 -6.28 5.97
N LEU A 17 -6.33 -6.34 4.77
CA LEU A 17 -7.02 -5.19 4.17
C LEU A 17 -8.25 -4.78 5.00
N GLY A 18 -8.97 -5.73 5.59
CA GLY A 18 -10.07 -5.46 6.52
C GLY A 18 -9.59 -4.73 7.78
N ALA A 19 -8.46 -5.14 8.35
CA ALA A 19 -7.83 -4.45 9.47
C ALA A 19 -7.36 -3.02 9.09
N ALA A 20 -6.82 -2.85 7.88
CA ALA A 20 -6.43 -1.55 7.34
C ALA A 20 -7.64 -0.59 7.20
N LEU A 21 -8.77 -1.08 6.68
CA LEU A 21 -10.02 -0.32 6.60
C LEU A 21 -10.56 0.05 7.98
N PHE A 22 -10.51 -0.90 8.92
CA PHE A 22 -10.91 -0.65 10.31
C PHE A 22 -10.04 0.43 10.96
N PHE A 23 -8.72 0.39 10.73
CA PHE A 23 -7.81 1.43 11.19
C PHE A 23 -8.17 2.81 10.62
N VAL A 24 -8.43 2.91 9.31
CA VAL A 24 -8.86 4.19 8.69
C VAL A 24 -10.19 4.68 9.25
N ALA A 25 -11.15 3.77 9.48
CA ALA A 25 -12.45 4.12 10.07
C ALA A 25 -12.33 4.64 11.51
N ILE A 26 -11.34 4.18 12.28
CA ILE A 26 -11.05 4.71 13.63
C ILE A 26 -10.28 6.02 13.53
N ALA A 27 -9.26 6.08 12.68
CA ALA A 27 -8.40 7.25 12.52
C ALA A 27 -9.19 8.48 12.07
N GLU A 28 -10.27 8.32 11.31
CA GLU A 28 -11.09 9.47 10.91
C GLU A 28 -12.00 10.00 12.04
N ARG A 29 -12.42 9.16 12.99
CA ARG A 29 -13.26 9.60 14.12
C ARG A 29 -12.62 10.70 14.97
N THR A 30 -11.31 10.91 14.86
CA THR A 30 -10.59 11.98 15.55
C THR A 30 -10.73 13.34 14.86
N PHE A 31 -11.26 13.41 13.64
CA PHE A 31 -11.36 14.64 12.82
C PHE A 31 -12.79 15.21 12.71
N ASP A 32 -13.76 14.60 13.40
CA ASP A 32 -15.10 15.10 13.77
C ASP A 32 -15.92 15.82 12.67
N GLU A 33 -16.32 15.10 11.61
CA GLU A 33 -17.26 15.61 10.59
C GLU A 33 -18.56 14.79 10.48
N ALA A 34 -19.70 15.46 10.63
CA ALA A 34 -21.03 14.84 10.62
C ALA A 34 -21.42 14.17 9.27
N SER A 35 -20.80 14.61 8.16
CA SER A 35 -20.95 14.08 6.80
C SER A 35 -20.21 12.74 6.61
N GLY A 36 -19.21 12.43 7.44
CA GLY A 36 -18.41 11.21 7.37
C GLY A 36 -19.12 9.94 7.83
N ARG A 37 -20.28 10.03 8.50
CA ARG A 37 -20.95 8.87 9.13
C ARG A 37 -21.35 7.77 8.15
N SER A 38 -21.76 8.09 6.93
CA SER A 38 -22.05 7.06 5.90
C SER A 38 -20.77 6.40 5.40
N ALA A 39 -19.69 7.16 5.26
CA ALA A 39 -18.41 6.66 4.79
C ALA A 39 -17.71 5.78 5.84
N ILE A 40 -17.72 6.18 7.12
CA ILE A 40 -17.26 5.33 8.23
C ILE A 40 -18.05 4.01 8.25
N ARG A 41 -19.38 4.07 8.08
CA ARG A 41 -20.21 2.85 8.01
C ARG A 41 -19.79 1.97 6.83
N ALA A 42 -19.55 2.54 5.65
CA ALA A 42 -19.09 1.80 4.48
C ALA A 42 -17.70 1.15 4.65
N LEU A 43 -16.78 1.85 5.33
CA LEU A 43 -15.47 1.31 5.70
C LEU A 43 -15.61 0.14 6.69
N LEU A 44 -16.43 0.30 7.73
CA LEU A 44 -16.66 -0.74 8.74
C LEU A 44 -17.39 -1.95 8.16
N THR A 45 -18.43 -1.76 7.33
CA THR A 45 -19.14 -2.88 6.68
C THR A 45 -18.19 -3.65 5.78
N THR A 46 -17.34 -2.97 5.03
CA THR A 46 -16.29 -3.64 4.24
C THR A 46 -15.29 -4.36 5.14
N ALA A 47 -14.80 -3.71 6.19
CA ALA A 47 -13.82 -4.30 7.10
C ALA A 47 -14.33 -5.61 7.72
N PHE A 48 -15.56 -5.60 8.26
CA PHE A 48 -16.14 -6.78 8.90
C PHE A 48 -16.52 -7.87 7.90
N SER A 49 -17.12 -7.52 6.76
CA SER A 49 -17.44 -8.52 5.72
C SER A 49 -16.18 -9.15 5.14
N GLY A 50 -15.13 -8.37 4.90
CA GLY A 50 -13.82 -8.84 4.47
C GLY A 50 -13.12 -9.71 5.48
N ALA A 51 -13.13 -9.32 6.76
CA ALA A 51 -12.56 -10.14 7.83
C ALA A 51 -13.32 -11.46 8.00
N ALA A 52 -14.66 -11.46 7.84
CA ALA A 52 -15.47 -12.67 7.90
C ALA A 52 -15.17 -13.61 6.72
N ILE A 53 -15.20 -13.10 5.48
CA ILE A 53 -14.92 -13.89 4.27
C ILE A 53 -13.47 -14.38 4.27
N GLY A 54 -12.52 -13.47 4.53
CA GLY A 54 -11.09 -13.76 4.58
C GLY A 54 -10.72 -14.72 5.70
N GLY A 55 -11.30 -14.54 6.89
CA GLY A 55 -11.12 -15.43 8.04
C GLY A 55 -11.68 -16.83 7.78
N LEU A 56 -12.86 -16.92 7.17
CA LEU A 56 -13.46 -18.20 6.77
C LEU A 56 -12.58 -18.91 5.72
N LEU A 57 -12.12 -18.19 4.70
CA LEU A 57 -11.21 -18.72 3.69
C LEU A 57 -9.92 -19.21 4.33
N TRP A 58 -9.29 -18.41 5.19
CA TRP A 58 -8.06 -18.76 5.90
C TRP A 58 -8.26 -20.03 6.74
N TRP A 59 -9.32 -20.09 7.55
CA TRP A 59 -9.62 -21.24 8.40
C TRP A 59 -9.90 -22.51 7.60
N ARG A 60 -10.65 -22.43 6.50
CA ARG A 60 -11.00 -23.61 5.67
C ARG A 60 -9.84 -24.12 4.83
N THR A 61 -8.85 -23.28 4.54
CA THR A 61 -7.79 -23.60 3.58
C THR A 61 -6.40 -23.74 4.20
N GLN A 62 -6.31 -23.97 5.52
CA GLN A 62 -5.03 -24.10 6.22
C GLN A 62 -4.03 -24.98 5.45
N SER A 63 -2.85 -24.43 5.18
CA SER A 63 -1.81 -25.03 4.36
C SER A 63 -0.43 -24.58 4.86
N THR A 64 0.58 -25.42 4.68
CA THR A 64 1.97 -25.14 5.09
C THR A 64 2.76 -24.47 3.97
N LEU A 65 3.71 -23.60 4.33
CA LEU A 65 4.63 -22.93 3.40
C LEU A 65 5.60 -23.89 2.69
N ALA A 66 5.70 -25.14 3.16
CA ALA A 66 6.60 -26.17 2.62
C ALA A 66 6.33 -26.53 1.15
N ASN A 67 5.20 -26.10 0.57
CA ASN A 67 4.77 -26.45 -0.78
C ASN A 67 4.60 -25.24 -1.72
N LEU A 68 5.30 -24.11 -1.49
CA LEU A 68 5.27 -22.96 -2.41
C LEU A 68 6.09 -23.26 -3.67
N GLY A 69 5.42 -23.64 -4.75
CA GLY A 69 6.00 -23.68 -6.09
C GLY A 69 5.96 -22.32 -6.79
N ARG A 70 6.74 -22.18 -7.86
CA ARG A 70 6.77 -20.95 -8.71
C ARG A 70 5.40 -20.63 -9.32
N ARG A 71 4.60 -21.65 -9.67
CA ARG A 71 3.27 -21.48 -10.28
C ARG A 71 2.28 -20.88 -9.28
N GLU A 72 2.31 -21.38 -8.04
CA GLU A 72 1.49 -20.87 -6.93
C GLU A 72 1.86 -19.44 -6.59
N ALA A 73 3.16 -19.10 -6.57
CA ALA A 73 3.63 -17.74 -6.31
C ALA A 73 3.15 -16.75 -7.40
N LEU A 74 3.28 -17.09 -8.68
CA LEU A 74 2.81 -16.26 -9.79
C LEU A 74 1.29 -16.06 -9.74
N LEU A 75 0.54 -17.14 -9.53
CA LEU A 75 -0.92 -17.08 -9.41
C LEU A 75 -1.34 -16.25 -8.20
N LEU A 76 -0.67 -16.42 -7.05
CA LEU A 76 -0.96 -15.66 -5.84
C LEU A 76 -0.73 -14.16 -6.06
N VAL A 77 0.40 -13.76 -6.66
CA VAL A 77 0.67 -12.34 -6.93
C VAL A 77 -0.42 -11.75 -7.84
N ALA A 78 -0.73 -12.41 -8.96
CA ALA A 78 -1.76 -11.93 -9.88
C ALA A 78 -3.15 -11.80 -9.21
N LEU A 79 -3.58 -12.84 -8.48
CA LEU A 79 -4.87 -12.82 -7.79
C LEU A 79 -4.90 -11.83 -6.63
N SER A 80 -3.77 -11.58 -5.96
CA SER A 80 -3.71 -10.63 -4.84
C SER A 80 -4.02 -9.21 -5.30
N TRP A 81 -3.54 -8.79 -6.47
CA TRP A 81 -3.87 -7.49 -7.05
C TRP A 81 -5.35 -7.41 -7.47
N ILE A 82 -5.85 -8.44 -8.16
CA ILE A 82 -7.26 -8.46 -8.65
C ILE A 82 -8.24 -8.47 -7.47
N VAL A 83 -8.08 -9.41 -6.54
CA VAL A 83 -8.96 -9.55 -5.37
C VAL A 83 -8.77 -8.37 -4.41
N GLY A 84 -7.52 -7.92 -4.22
CA GLY A 84 -7.19 -6.78 -3.39
C GLY A 84 -7.84 -5.49 -3.87
N ALA A 85 -7.80 -5.19 -5.18
CA ALA A 85 -8.46 -4.02 -5.75
C ALA A 85 -9.99 -4.09 -5.67
N ALA A 86 -10.58 -5.26 -5.93
CA ALA A 86 -12.02 -5.45 -5.77
C ALA A 86 -12.47 -5.21 -4.33
N PHE A 87 -11.71 -5.71 -3.35
CA PHE A 87 -12.00 -5.51 -1.95
C PHE A 87 -11.74 -4.06 -1.49
N ALA A 88 -10.64 -3.45 -1.92
CA ALA A 88 -10.31 -2.07 -1.58
C ALA A 88 -11.26 -1.04 -2.23
N GLY A 89 -11.94 -1.41 -3.32
CA GLY A 89 -12.94 -0.56 -4.00
C GLY A 89 -14.34 -0.66 -3.40
N SER A 90 -14.68 -1.71 -2.66
CA SER A 90 -16.02 -1.86 -2.08
C SER A 90 -16.46 -0.75 -1.10
N PRO A 91 -15.61 -0.10 -0.28
CA PRO A 91 -16.09 0.98 0.59
C PRO A 91 -16.55 2.20 -0.22
N TYR A 92 -15.97 2.48 -1.39
CA TYR A 92 -16.45 3.54 -2.29
C TYR A 92 -17.86 3.25 -2.79
N TYR A 93 -18.09 2.00 -3.21
CA TYR A 93 -19.39 1.54 -3.69
C TYR A 93 -20.45 1.57 -2.57
N PHE A 94 -20.13 1.00 -1.41
CA PHE A 94 -21.04 1.00 -0.26
C PHE A 94 -21.35 2.41 0.22
N TRP A 95 -20.38 3.32 0.26
CA TRP A 95 -20.64 4.71 0.61
C TRP A 95 -21.60 5.36 -0.39
N ALA A 96 -21.34 5.22 -1.69
CA ALA A 96 -22.17 5.83 -2.73
C ALA A 96 -23.64 5.37 -2.67
N HIS A 97 -23.89 4.12 -2.25
CA HIS A 97 -25.23 3.56 -2.09
C HIS A 97 -25.88 3.81 -0.71
N MET A 98 -25.10 4.12 0.33
CA MET A 98 -25.62 4.34 1.69
C MET A 98 -25.75 5.83 2.05
N ALA A 99 -25.01 6.71 1.38
CA ALA A 99 -24.98 8.13 1.68
C ALA A 99 -26.19 8.86 1.09
N SER A 100 -26.83 9.69 1.91
CA SER A 100 -27.85 10.62 1.44
C SER A 100 -27.18 11.84 0.82
N GLY A 101 -27.62 12.27 -0.37
CA GLY A 101 -27.06 13.45 -1.05
C GLY A 101 -25.95 13.17 -2.06
N VAL A 102 -25.67 11.90 -2.38
CA VAL A 102 -24.80 11.54 -3.51
C VAL A 102 -25.53 11.84 -4.82
N GLU A 103 -24.86 12.52 -5.75
CA GLU A 103 -25.43 12.85 -7.05
C GLU A 103 -25.83 11.58 -7.83
N PRO A 104 -26.95 11.59 -8.58
CA PRO A 104 -27.43 10.40 -9.31
C PRO A 104 -26.42 9.80 -10.30
N ASN A 105 -25.47 10.60 -10.79
CA ASN A 105 -24.43 10.19 -11.74
C ASN A 105 -23.04 10.14 -11.10
N HIS A 106 -22.96 10.09 -9.77
CA HIS A 106 -21.68 10.03 -9.07
C HIS A 106 -20.87 8.81 -9.51
N ARG A 107 -19.57 9.00 -9.77
CA ARG A 107 -18.71 7.97 -10.40
C ARG A 107 -18.66 6.66 -9.61
N PHE A 108 -18.71 6.75 -8.28
CA PHE A 108 -18.68 5.58 -7.39
C PHE A 108 -19.99 4.77 -7.31
N LEU A 109 -21.06 5.17 -8.02
CA LEU A 109 -22.23 4.30 -8.21
C LEU A 109 -21.94 3.11 -9.14
N SER A 110 -20.86 3.18 -9.93
CA SER A 110 -20.38 2.07 -10.76
C SER A 110 -19.31 1.25 -10.02
N ALA A 111 -19.55 -0.05 -9.86
CA ALA A 111 -18.58 -0.96 -9.26
C ALA A 111 -17.25 -1.01 -10.03
N ILE A 112 -17.29 -0.83 -11.35
CA ILE A 112 -16.09 -0.80 -12.21
C ILE A 112 -15.25 0.44 -11.92
N ASN A 113 -15.90 1.60 -11.70
CA ASN A 113 -15.20 2.84 -11.34
C ASN A 113 -14.54 2.72 -9.96
N CYS A 114 -15.24 2.10 -9.00
CA CYS A 114 -14.69 1.83 -7.68
C CYS A 114 -13.49 0.87 -7.74
N TYR A 115 -13.57 -0.18 -8.57
CA TYR A 115 -12.44 -1.09 -8.83
C TYR A 115 -11.26 -0.34 -9.47
N PHE A 116 -11.52 0.52 -10.46
CA PHE A 116 -10.49 1.32 -11.13
C PHE A 116 -9.76 2.23 -10.13
N GLU A 117 -10.51 2.96 -9.32
CA GLU A 117 -9.95 3.88 -8.32
C GLU A 117 -9.07 3.12 -7.31
N ALA A 118 -9.54 1.97 -6.82
CA ALA A 118 -8.80 1.14 -5.88
C ALA A 118 -7.58 0.46 -6.50
N MET A 119 -7.69 -0.03 -7.75
CA MET A 119 -6.56 -0.59 -8.48
C MET A 119 -5.49 0.48 -8.66
N SER A 120 -5.86 1.65 -9.17
CA SER A 120 -4.97 2.79 -9.36
C SER A 120 -4.27 3.19 -8.07
N GLY A 121 -5.01 3.17 -6.95
CA GLY A 121 -4.45 3.42 -5.63
C GLY A 121 -3.41 2.35 -5.21
N LEU A 122 -3.81 1.08 -5.21
CA LEU A 122 -2.94 -0.02 -4.78
C LEU A 122 -1.71 -0.18 -5.67
N THR A 123 -1.81 0.07 -6.97
CA THR A 123 -0.67 0.01 -7.89
C THR A 123 0.16 1.29 -7.91
N THR A 124 -0.18 2.26 -7.07
CA THR A 124 0.48 3.57 -7.00
C THR A 124 0.52 4.29 -8.34
N THR A 125 -0.55 4.15 -9.14
CA THR A 125 -0.66 4.79 -10.46
C THR A 125 -1.13 6.24 -10.33
N GLY A 126 -2.02 6.53 -9.37
CA GLY A 126 -2.53 7.88 -9.12
C GLY A 126 -3.55 8.42 -10.13
N ALA A 127 -4.00 7.62 -11.09
CA ALA A 127 -5.11 7.99 -11.97
C ALA A 127 -6.45 7.95 -11.19
N THR A 128 -7.30 8.95 -11.37
CA THR A 128 -8.59 9.07 -10.66
C THR A 128 -9.76 9.07 -11.63
N ILE A 129 -10.85 8.40 -11.27
CA ILE A 129 -12.13 8.49 -12.01
C ILE A 129 -12.97 9.68 -11.55
N LEU A 130 -12.68 10.23 -10.36
CA LEU A 130 -13.36 11.38 -9.79
C LEU A 130 -13.02 12.65 -10.55
N SER A 131 -14.05 13.39 -10.96
CA SER A 131 -13.94 14.74 -11.51
C SER A 131 -13.87 15.82 -10.42
N ASP A 132 -14.50 15.55 -9.27
CA ASP A 132 -14.42 16.39 -8.08
C ASP A 132 -14.03 15.52 -6.88
N ILE A 133 -12.77 15.61 -6.51
CA ILE A 133 -12.16 14.90 -5.38
C ILE A 133 -12.66 15.45 -4.04
N GLU A 134 -12.92 16.75 -3.96
CA GLU A 134 -13.26 17.42 -2.71
C GLU A 134 -14.71 17.13 -2.27
N SER A 135 -15.51 16.55 -3.18
CA SER A 135 -16.89 16.12 -2.93
C SER A 135 -17.02 14.87 -2.05
N ILE A 136 -15.97 14.05 -1.93
CA ILE A 136 -16.03 12.80 -1.16
C ILE A 136 -15.57 13.00 0.30
N PRO A 137 -16.15 12.27 1.27
CA PRO A 137 -15.78 12.44 2.68
C PRO A 137 -14.31 12.17 2.98
N ARG A 138 -13.77 12.87 3.98
CA ARG A 138 -12.38 12.73 4.42
C ARG A 138 -11.97 11.31 4.75
N SER A 139 -12.85 10.48 5.30
CA SER A 139 -12.55 9.07 5.56
C SER A 139 -12.27 8.28 4.27
N LEU A 140 -12.94 8.60 3.16
CA LEU A 140 -12.66 7.99 1.86
C LEU A 140 -11.42 8.58 1.22
N LEU A 141 -11.16 9.89 1.38
CA LEU A 141 -9.90 10.50 0.96
C LEU A 141 -8.70 9.88 1.66
N LEU A 142 -8.81 9.63 2.97
CA LEU A 142 -7.80 8.94 3.75
C LEU A 142 -7.61 7.50 3.26
N TRP A 143 -8.69 6.77 2.98
CA TRP A 143 -8.58 5.42 2.39
C TRP A 143 -7.90 5.46 1.02
N ARG A 144 -8.25 6.41 0.15
CA ARG A 144 -7.59 6.62 -1.16
C ARG A 144 -6.08 6.81 -0.97
N ALA A 145 -5.68 7.76 -0.14
CA ALA A 145 -4.26 7.98 0.15
C ALA A 145 -3.59 6.77 0.80
N PHE A 146 -4.28 6.07 1.71
CA PHE A 146 -3.73 4.91 2.38
C PHE A 146 -3.52 3.72 1.44
N THR A 147 -4.35 3.56 0.39
CA THR A 147 -4.09 2.55 -0.65
C THR A 147 -2.79 2.81 -1.41
N HIS A 148 -2.41 4.07 -1.67
CA HIS A 148 -1.07 4.41 -2.17
C HIS A 148 0.01 3.91 -1.21
N TRP A 149 -0.11 4.26 0.07
CA TRP A 149 0.88 3.89 1.08
C TRP A 149 1.05 2.38 1.24
N LEU A 150 -0.06 1.63 1.25
CA LEU A 150 -0.07 0.17 1.25
C LEU A 150 0.55 -0.42 -0.02
N GLY A 151 0.23 0.17 -1.19
CA GLY A 151 0.77 -0.22 -2.49
C GLY A 151 2.28 -0.03 -2.59
N GLY A 152 2.77 1.14 -2.19
CA GLY A 152 4.18 1.50 -2.18
C GLY A 152 5.00 0.58 -1.27
N LEU A 153 4.50 0.29 -0.06
CA LEU A 153 5.12 -0.72 0.80
C LEU A 153 5.04 -2.12 0.18
N GLY A 154 3.90 -2.46 -0.43
CA GLY A 154 3.64 -3.76 -1.05
C GLY A 154 4.63 -4.08 -2.17
N ILE A 155 4.92 -3.12 -3.06
CA ILE A 155 5.88 -3.32 -4.14
C ILE A 155 7.32 -3.42 -3.62
N VAL A 156 7.71 -2.59 -2.64
CA VAL A 156 9.04 -2.68 -2.00
C VAL A 156 9.26 -4.05 -1.37
N LEU A 157 8.27 -4.55 -0.62
CA LEU A 157 8.35 -5.87 0.01
C LEU A 157 8.29 -7.01 -1.00
N LEU A 158 7.50 -6.87 -2.08
CA LEU A 158 7.44 -7.84 -3.16
C LEU A 158 8.82 -8.02 -3.81
N PHE A 159 9.50 -6.93 -4.15
CA PHE A 159 10.84 -7.00 -4.73
C PHE A 159 11.82 -7.70 -3.78
N VAL A 160 11.83 -7.38 -2.49
CA VAL A 160 12.74 -8.02 -1.52
C VAL A 160 12.44 -9.50 -1.30
N ALA A 161 11.15 -9.89 -1.32
CA ALA A 161 10.74 -11.27 -1.12
C ALA A 161 10.94 -12.14 -2.37
N VAL A 162 10.65 -11.59 -3.56
CA VAL A 162 10.58 -12.36 -4.82
C VAL A 162 11.90 -12.31 -5.59
N LEU A 163 12.61 -11.18 -5.64
CA LEU A 163 13.83 -11.02 -6.44
C LEU A 163 14.92 -12.06 -6.11
N PRO A 164 15.19 -12.42 -4.83
CA PRO A 164 16.16 -13.47 -4.50
C PRO A 164 15.78 -14.84 -5.03
N SER A 165 14.47 -15.12 -5.17
CA SER A 165 13.94 -16.39 -5.69
C SER A 165 13.89 -16.45 -7.23
N LEU A 166 13.92 -15.30 -7.91
CA LEU A 166 14.02 -15.21 -9.37
C LEU A 166 15.49 -15.23 -9.85
N GLY A 167 16.43 -14.77 -9.01
CA GLY A 167 17.88 -14.81 -9.28
C GLY A 167 18.56 -16.18 -9.10
N VAL A 168 17.78 -17.27 -9.02
CA VAL A 168 18.27 -18.62 -8.68
C VAL A 168 19.18 -19.23 -9.76
N GLY A 169 19.33 -18.60 -10.93
CA GLY A 169 20.31 -19.00 -11.93
C GLY A 169 21.76 -18.93 -11.45
N GLY A 170 22.16 -17.82 -10.80
CA GLY A 170 23.55 -17.63 -10.33
C GLY A 170 23.88 -18.39 -9.05
N LYS A 171 22.90 -18.54 -8.15
CA LYS A 171 23.10 -19.17 -6.84
C LYS A 171 23.22 -20.71 -6.92
N LYS A 172 22.54 -21.34 -7.88
CA LYS A 172 22.71 -22.76 -8.20
C LYS A 172 24.07 -23.06 -8.83
N LEU A 173 24.58 -22.16 -9.67
CA LEU A 173 25.93 -22.30 -10.25
C LEU A 173 27.00 -22.24 -9.15
N TYR A 174 26.87 -21.28 -8.23
CA TYR A 174 27.78 -21.14 -7.07
C TYR A 174 27.75 -22.34 -6.11
N GLN A 175 26.58 -22.98 -5.93
CA GLN A 175 26.44 -24.19 -5.12
C GLN A 175 27.02 -25.45 -5.77
N ILE A 176 27.19 -25.46 -7.11
CA ILE A 176 27.80 -26.57 -7.83
C ILE A 176 29.34 -26.43 -7.85
N GLU A 177 29.88 -25.22 -7.81
CA GLU A 177 31.32 -24.96 -7.89
C GLU A 177 32.06 -24.87 -6.54
N ALA A 178 31.37 -24.74 -5.41
CA ALA A 178 32.01 -24.58 -4.11
C ALA A 178 31.80 -25.80 -3.18
N PRO A 179 32.85 -26.60 -2.87
CA PRO A 179 32.77 -27.65 -1.88
C PRO A 179 32.88 -27.05 -0.47
N GLY A 180 31.81 -27.12 0.32
CA GLY A 180 31.81 -26.69 1.72
C GLY A 180 30.39 -26.65 2.31
N PRO A 181 30.22 -26.74 3.65
CA PRO A 181 28.91 -26.70 4.28
C PRO A 181 28.24 -25.37 3.95
N SER A 182 27.01 -25.44 3.42
CA SER A 182 26.23 -24.27 3.02
C SER A 182 26.09 -23.31 4.21
N PRO A 183 26.56 -22.05 4.11
CA PRO A 183 26.22 -21.06 5.11
C PRO A 183 24.70 -20.83 5.05
N GLU A 184 24.12 -20.72 6.23
CA GLU A 184 22.71 -20.49 6.56
C GLU A 184 21.84 -19.97 5.41
N GLY A 185 20.73 -20.65 5.15
CA GLY A 185 19.84 -20.40 4.03
C GLY A 185 19.44 -18.93 3.85
N VAL A 186 19.01 -18.58 2.65
CA VAL A 186 18.62 -17.21 2.24
C VAL A 186 17.51 -16.58 3.12
N HIS A 187 16.85 -17.39 3.96
CA HIS A 187 15.63 -17.07 4.69
C HIS A 187 15.75 -16.05 5.86
N PRO A 188 16.78 -16.03 6.73
CA PRO A 188 16.88 -15.05 7.83
C PRO A 188 17.03 -13.61 7.30
N HIS A 189 17.82 -13.45 6.24
CA HIS A 189 18.17 -12.15 5.67
C HIS A 189 16.98 -11.43 5.01
N ILE A 190 16.03 -12.16 4.42
CA ILE A 190 14.86 -11.55 3.76
C ILE A 190 13.95 -10.87 4.79
N ARG A 191 13.68 -11.53 5.92
CA ARG A 191 12.81 -10.99 6.97
C ARG A 191 13.44 -9.76 7.63
N GLU A 192 14.74 -9.79 7.88
CA GLU A 192 15.49 -8.65 8.43
C GLU A 192 15.56 -7.47 7.45
N THR A 193 15.77 -7.74 6.17
CA THR A 193 15.77 -6.71 5.13
C THR A 193 14.39 -6.07 5.01
N ALA A 194 13.33 -6.87 4.91
CA ALA A 194 11.95 -6.39 4.89
C ALA A 194 11.61 -5.52 6.11
N ARG A 195 12.03 -5.95 7.31
CA ARG A 195 11.84 -5.17 8.54
C ARG A 195 12.56 -3.83 8.49
N THR A 196 13.79 -3.79 7.98
CA THR A 196 14.56 -2.54 7.93
C THR A 196 14.00 -1.58 6.88
N LEU A 197 13.59 -2.08 5.72
CA LEU A 197 12.92 -1.28 4.70
C LEU A 197 11.59 -0.70 5.20
N TRP A 198 10.84 -1.49 5.97
CA TRP A 198 9.64 -1.00 6.63
C TRP A 198 9.95 0.16 7.59
N PHE A 199 11.01 0.06 8.41
CA PHE A 199 11.42 1.16 9.28
C PHE A 199 11.85 2.41 8.51
N ILE A 200 12.58 2.26 7.40
CA ILE A 200 12.95 3.39 6.53
C ILE A 200 11.70 4.07 5.99
N TYR A 201 10.76 3.29 5.45
CA TYR A 201 9.51 3.79 4.90
C TYR A 201 8.67 4.54 5.95
N MET A 202 8.52 3.96 7.14
CA MET A 202 7.85 4.60 8.29
C MET A 202 8.57 5.88 8.73
N GLY A 203 9.90 5.86 8.82
CA GLY A 203 10.71 7.01 9.23
C GLY A 203 10.54 8.18 8.27
N LEU A 204 10.66 7.93 6.97
CA LEU A 204 10.41 8.94 5.93
C LEU A 204 8.97 9.46 6.01
N THR A 205 7.99 8.58 6.26
CA THR A 205 6.57 8.95 6.39
C THR A 205 6.40 9.96 7.52
N VAL A 206 6.90 9.65 8.71
CA VAL A 206 6.76 10.54 9.87
C VAL A 206 7.46 11.88 9.64
N ILE A 207 8.67 11.86 9.08
CA ILE A 207 9.44 13.08 8.83
C ILE A 207 8.71 13.98 7.83
N GLN A 208 8.20 13.43 6.72
CA GLN A 208 7.49 14.22 5.71
C GLN A 208 6.19 14.82 6.28
N VAL A 209 5.40 14.05 7.04
CA VAL A 209 4.18 14.58 7.69
C VAL A 209 4.52 15.77 8.59
N VAL A 210 5.54 15.64 9.43
CA VAL A 210 5.97 16.72 10.34
C VAL A 210 6.40 17.95 9.57
N LEU A 211 7.21 17.79 8.51
CA LEU A 211 7.69 18.92 7.71
C LEU A 211 6.54 19.63 6.97
N LEU A 212 5.57 18.90 6.43
CA LEU A 212 4.39 19.49 5.79
C LEU A 212 3.50 20.23 6.79
N CYS A 213 3.28 19.68 7.98
CA CYS A 213 2.57 20.39 9.05
C CYS A 213 3.28 21.70 9.44
N LEU A 214 4.61 21.67 9.59
CA LEU A 214 5.40 22.85 9.90
C LEU A 214 5.40 23.89 8.76
N ALA A 215 5.22 23.44 7.52
CA ALA A 215 5.04 24.31 6.35
C ALA A 215 3.63 24.92 6.23
N GLY A 216 2.74 24.63 7.19
CA GLY A 216 1.40 25.22 7.28
C GLY A 216 0.28 24.38 6.66
N MET A 217 0.55 23.15 6.23
CA MET A 217 -0.49 22.23 5.74
C MET A 217 -1.23 21.58 6.94
N ASP A 218 -2.55 21.42 6.84
CA ASP A 218 -3.31 20.72 7.88
C ASP A 218 -2.80 19.28 8.07
N LEU A 219 -2.94 18.73 9.28
CA LEU A 219 -2.45 17.39 9.62
C LEU A 219 -3.02 16.31 8.69
N PHE A 220 -4.31 16.39 8.38
CA PHE A 220 -4.96 15.40 7.52
C PHE A 220 -4.43 15.44 6.08
N GLU A 221 -4.25 16.65 5.53
CA GLU A 221 -3.71 16.84 4.19
C GLU A 221 -2.24 16.42 4.14
N SER A 222 -1.47 16.73 5.19
CA SER A 222 -0.07 16.33 5.35
C SER A 222 0.09 14.81 5.35
N ILE A 223 -0.78 14.09 6.06
CA ILE A 223 -0.80 12.62 6.07
C ILE A 223 -1.13 12.09 4.67
N CYS A 224 -2.22 12.57 4.07
CA CYS A 224 -2.67 12.09 2.76
C CYS A 224 -1.63 12.33 1.66
N HIS A 225 -1.01 13.52 1.63
CA HIS A 225 0.02 13.83 0.65
C HIS A 225 1.30 13.05 0.89
N THR A 226 1.71 12.87 2.14
CA THR A 226 2.88 12.02 2.45
C THR A 226 2.68 10.59 1.97
N PHE A 227 1.51 10.00 2.22
CA PHE A 227 1.16 8.66 1.74
C PHE A 227 1.26 8.55 0.22
N ALA A 228 0.78 9.57 -0.50
CA ALA A 228 0.88 9.61 -1.95
C ALA A 228 2.32 9.83 -2.47
N THR A 229 3.11 10.70 -1.82
CA THR A 229 4.49 11.01 -2.21
C THR A 229 5.42 9.82 -2.03
N LEU A 230 5.41 9.19 -0.84
CA LEU A 230 6.33 8.07 -0.57
C LEU A 230 5.99 6.81 -1.33
N ALA A 231 4.73 6.65 -1.73
CA ALA A 231 4.32 5.61 -2.65
C ALA A 231 4.63 5.93 -4.12
N THR A 232 5.14 7.13 -4.44
CA THR A 232 5.33 7.63 -5.80
C THR A 232 4.06 7.63 -6.65
N GLY A 233 2.89 7.73 -6.01
CA GLY A 233 1.60 7.56 -6.70
C GLY A 233 0.91 8.86 -7.10
N GLY A 234 0.89 9.89 -6.26
CA GLY A 234 0.36 11.22 -6.65
C GLY A 234 -1.14 11.48 -6.44
N PHE A 235 -1.86 10.69 -5.63
CA PHE A 235 -3.19 11.05 -5.16
C PHE A 235 -3.15 12.30 -4.26
N SER A 236 -4.30 12.96 -4.18
CA SER A 236 -4.47 14.24 -3.49
C SER A 236 -5.83 14.31 -2.81
N THR A 237 -5.93 15.12 -1.75
CA THR A 237 -7.19 15.55 -1.14
C THR A 237 -7.88 16.68 -1.91
N ARG A 238 -7.14 17.34 -2.83
CA ARG A 238 -7.55 18.52 -3.59
C ARG A 238 -7.55 18.26 -5.09
N ASN A 239 -8.49 18.90 -5.79
CA ASN A 239 -8.60 18.82 -7.25
C ASN A 239 -7.36 19.34 -7.97
N ALA A 240 -6.77 20.43 -7.48
CA ALA A 240 -5.55 21.03 -8.03
C ALA A 240 -4.24 20.32 -7.59
N SER A 241 -4.35 19.15 -6.95
CA SER A 241 -3.21 18.46 -6.33
C SER A 241 -2.43 19.38 -5.37
N VAL A 242 -1.11 19.24 -5.31
CA VAL A 242 -0.21 20.10 -4.53
C VAL A 242 -0.36 21.59 -4.89
N GLY A 243 -0.78 21.90 -6.13
CA GLY A 243 -1.02 23.28 -6.57
C GLY A 243 -2.11 24.01 -5.77
N HIS A 244 -2.97 23.32 -5.02
CA HIS A 244 -3.95 23.95 -4.14
C HIS A 244 -3.30 24.82 -3.05
N PHE A 245 -2.16 24.39 -2.50
CA PHE A 245 -1.54 25.03 -1.33
C PHE A 245 -0.77 26.31 -1.68
N ASN A 246 -0.44 26.53 -2.96
CA ASN A 246 0.26 27.73 -3.45
C ASN A 246 1.47 28.14 -2.57
N SER A 247 2.25 27.15 -2.11
CA SER A 247 3.36 27.35 -1.16
C SER A 247 4.62 26.70 -1.69
N TRP A 248 5.62 27.53 -2.03
CA TRP A 248 6.91 27.04 -2.51
C TRP A 248 7.62 26.13 -1.50
N ILE A 249 7.36 26.30 -0.20
CA ILE A 249 7.94 25.46 0.86
C ILE A 249 7.36 24.04 0.76
N VAL A 250 6.04 23.92 0.59
CA VAL A 250 5.36 22.63 0.40
C VAL A 250 5.88 21.95 -0.86
N ASP A 251 6.00 22.69 -1.96
CA ASP A 251 6.51 22.16 -3.23
C ASP A 251 7.93 21.59 -3.06
N VAL A 252 8.84 22.33 -2.43
CA VAL A 252 10.22 21.89 -2.20
C VAL A 252 10.29 20.66 -1.31
N ILE A 253 9.49 20.60 -0.23
CA ILE A 253 9.41 19.41 0.63
C ILE A 253 8.95 18.20 -0.18
N ILE A 254 7.85 18.32 -0.91
CA ILE A 254 7.31 17.21 -1.70
C ILE A 254 8.31 16.75 -2.77
N ILE A 255 8.93 17.69 -3.50
CA ILE A 255 9.96 17.37 -4.50
C ILE A 255 11.12 16.60 -3.87
N PHE A 256 11.65 17.07 -2.73
CA PHE A 256 12.72 16.38 -2.03
C PHE A 256 12.33 14.94 -1.65
N PHE A 257 11.13 14.74 -1.12
CA PHE A 257 10.64 13.39 -0.79
C PHE A 257 10.31 12.54 -2.01
N MET A 258 9.94 13.13 -3.15
CA MET A 258 9.82 12.39 -4.42
C MET A 258 11.17 11.81 -4.85
N PHE A 259 12.26 12.58 -4.73
CA PHE A 259 13.61 12.07 -4.99
C PHE A 259 13.98 10.92 -4.03
N LEU A 260 13.67 11.05 -2.74
CA LEU A 260 13.92 9.99 -1.77
C LEU A 260 13.05 8.74 -2.02
N ALA A 261 11.79 8.91 -2.38
CA ALA A 261 10.88 7.82 -2.63
C ALA A 261 11.19 7.06 -3.93
N GLY A 262 11.64 7.78 -4.97
CA GLY A 262 12.07 7.18 -6.24
C GLY A 262 13.45 6.51 -6.17
N GLY A 263 14.23 6.77 -5.12
CA GLY A 263 15.54 6.17 -4.92
C GLY A 263 15.49 4.70 -4.53
N ASN A 264 16.61 4.00 -4.69
CA ASN A 264 16.72 2.60 -4.30
C ASN A 264 16.75 2.46 -2.76
N PHE A 265 15.68 1.93 -2.18
CA PHE A 265 15.56 1.70 -0.74
C PHE A 265 16.66 0.81 -0.15
N GLY A 266 17.29 -0.04 -0.97
CA GLY A 266 18.49 -0.79 -0.60
C GLY A 266 19.70 0.09 -0.30
N LEU A 267 19.84 1.25 -0.92
CA LEU A 267 20.90 2.22 -0.63
C LEU A 267 20.68 2.89 0.72
N TYR A 268 19.45 3.24 1.08
CA TYR A 268 19.12 3.75 2.41
C TYR A 268 19.47 2.72 3.49
N HIS A 269 19.19 1.45 3.24
CA HIS A 269 19.61 0.36 4.12
C HIS A 269 21.14 0.26 4.26
N GLN A 270 21.90 0.45 3.18
CA GLN A 270 23.37 0.47 3.23
C GLN A 270 23.93 1.70 3.97
N LEU A 271 23.32 2.88 3.79
CA LEU A 271 23.68 4.11 4.50
C LEU A 271 23.52 3.94 6.01
N ILE A 272 22.40 3.38 6.46
CA ILE A 272 22.14 3.12 7.89
C ILE A 272 23.17 2.16 8.49
N ARG A 273 23.71 1.22 7.69
CA ARG A 273 24.80 0.31 8.09
C ARG A 273 26.20 0.93 7.99
N GLY A 274 26.32 2.23 7.70
CA GLY A 274 27.59 2.94 7.61
C GLY A 274 28.40 2.64 6.34
N ARG A 275 27.78 2.08 5.29
CA ARG A 275 28.47 1.65 4.06
C ARG A 275 28.45 2.72 2.96
N TRP A 276 28.78 3.95 3.30
CA TRP A 276 28.73 5.13 2.40
C TRP A 276 29.49 4.94 1.08
N LYS A 277 30.63 4.24 1.10
CA LYS A 277 31.44 3.94 -0.10
C LYS A 277 30.73 3.04 -1.11
N GLN A 278 29.77 2.21 -0.69
CA GLN A 278 29.00 1.37 -1.60
C GLN A 278 27.90 2.18 -2.29
N VAL A 279 27.32 3.15 -1.59
CA VAL A 279 26.27 4.03 -2.10
C VAL A 279 26.82 4.96 -3.19
N LEU A 280 28.02 5.52 -2.99
CA LEU A 280 28.69 6.37 -3.99
C LEU A 280 29.21 5.61 -5.22
N LYS A 281 29.16 4.27 -5.20
CA LYS A 281 29.57 3.41 -6.31
C LYS A 281 28.37 2.87 -7.09
N ASP A 282 27.14 3.18 -6.66
CA ASP A 282 25.95 2.84 -7.43
C ASP A 282 25.93 3.75 -8.68
N PRO A 283 25.95 3.16 -9.89
CA PRO A 283 26.15 3.89 -11.15
C PRO A 283 24.93 4.71 -11.60
#